data_AF-A0A178CZZ7-F1
#
_entry.id   AF-A0A178CZZ7-F1
#
_cell.length_a   1.000
_cell.length_b   1.000
_cell.length_c   1.000
_cell.angle_alpha   90.00
_cell.angle_beta   90.00
_cell.angle_gamma   90.00
#
_symmetry.space_group_name_H-M   'P 1'
#
loop_
_entity.id
_entity.type
_entity.pdbx_description
1 polymer ?
#
loop_
_entity_poly.entity_id
_entity_poly.type
_entity_poly.pdbx_seq_one_letter_code
_entity_poly.pdbx_strand_id
1 'polypeptide(L)'
;MLKGRRAAADTTKSEPPVVVTAYYEQYKTENIQTVFRDYFPSEESSQEERDVLLEKRVEISRKAERLQADKRAFSAANQQAARERLGQGVRCYDWAYAVQDDSKDADEKE
;
A
#
# COMPACT_ATOMS: atom_id res chain seq x y z
N MET A 1 -25.91 -41.15 -15.77
CA MET A 1 -24.65 -40.57 -15.29
C MET A 1 -24.44 -39.23 -15.99
N LEU A 2 -24.68 -38.11 -15.31
CA LEU A 2 -24.60 -36.77 -15.90
C LEU A 2 -23.24 -36.12 -15.60
N LYS A 3 -22.54 -35.75 -16.69
CA LYS A 3 -21.99 -34.42 -16.99
C LYS A 3 -21.01 -33.77 -16.01
N GLY A 4 -19.80 -33.47 -16.50
CA GLY A 4 -18.92 -32.52 -15.84
C GLY A 4 -17.57 -32.25 -16.49
N ARG A 5 -17.51 -32.01 -17.81
CA ARG A 5 -16.34 -31.33 -18.41
C ARG A 5 -16.23 -29.93 -17.78
N ARG A 6 -15.10 -29.61 -17.14
CA ARG A 6 -14.57 -28.25 -17.14
C ARG A 6 -13.12 -28.32 -17.59
N ALA A 7 -12.94 -27.91 -18.84
CA ALA A 7 -11.66 -27.62 -19.45
C ALA A 7 -10.87 -26.66 -18.56
N ALA A 8 -9.54 -26.83 -18.55
CA ALA A 8 -8.61 -25.83 -18.09
C ALA A 8 -9.00 -24.49 -18.73
N ALA A 9 -9.46 -23.55 -17.92
CA ALA A 9 -9.67 -22.19 -18.38
C ALA A 9 -8.27 -21.61 -18.63
N ASP A 10 -7.96 -21.41 -19.91
CA ASP A 10 -6.87 -20.57 -20.37
C ASP A 10 -6.83 -19.29 -19.54
N THR A 11 -5.83 -19.16 -18.67
CA THR A 11 -5.46 -17.88 -18.11
C THR A 11 -4.70 -17.12 -19.19
N THR A 12 -5.41 -16.69 -20.24
CA THR A 12 -4.96 -15.57 -21.05
C THR A 12 -4.84 -14.40 -20.09
N LYS A 13 -3.61 -13.94 -19.87
CA LYS A 13 -3.34 -12.68 -19.18
C LYS A 13 -4.09 -11.62 -19.97
N SER A 14 -5.27 -11.23 -19.50
CA SER A 14 -6.04 -10.14 -20.05
C SER A 14 -5.12 -8.93 -20.03
N GLU A 15 -4.70 -8.45 -21.19
CA GLU A 15 -4.12 -7.12 -21.26
C GLU A 15 -5.10 -6.15 -20.61
N PRO A 16 -4.61 -5.20 -19.79
CA PRO A 16 -5.47 -4.21 -19.18
C PRO A 16 -6.23 -3.48 -20.30
N PRO A 17 -7.53 -3.19 -20.11
CA PRO A 17 -8.31 -2.49 -21.12
C PRO A 17 -7.59 -1.23 -21.57
N VAL A 18 -7.54 -0.95 -22.88
CA VAL A 18 -6.83 0.21 -23.47
C VAL A 18 -7.17 1.51 -22.76
N VAL A 19 -8.41 1.65 -22.28
CA VAL A 19 -8.89 2.78 -21.47
C VAL A 19 -8.12 2.92 -20.15
N VAL A 20 -7.88 1.82 -19.43
CA VAL A 20 -7.10 1.82 -18.17
C VAL A 20 -5.67 2.25 -18.43
N THR A 21 -5.05 1.76 -19.51
CA THR A 21 -3.70 2.12 -19.90
C THR A 21 -3.58 3.59 -20.30
N ALA A 22 -4.55 4.13 -21.05
CA ALA A 22 -4.58 5.53 -21.45
C ALA A 22 -4.76 6.49 -20.26
N TYR A 23 -5.70 6.19 -19.35
CA TYR A 23 -5.88 6.97 -18.11
C TYR A 23 -4.63 6.94 -17.23
N TYR A 24 -3.97 5.78 -17.12
CA TYR A 24 -2.75 5.64 -16.35
C TYR A 24 -1.61 6.48 -16.92
N GLU A 25 -1.39 6.46 -18.24
CA GLU A 25 -0.36 7.28 -18.87
C GLU A 25 -0.68 8.78 -18.80
N GLN A 26 -1.95 9.17 -18.90
CA GLN A 26 -2.35 10.57 -18.70
C GLN A 26 -2.07 11.03 -17.26
N TYR A 27 -2.52 10.26 -16.26
CA TYR A 27 -2.25 10.54 -14.85
C TYR A 27 -0.75 10.64 -14.57
N LYS A 28 0.03 9.69 -15.08
CA LYS A 28 1.48 9.68 -14.93
C LYS A 28 2.12 10.93 -15.54
N THR A 29 1.65 11.35 -16.72
CA THR A 29 2.16 12.55 -17.40
C THR A 29 1.82 13.83 -16.63
N GLU A 30 0.57 14.00 -16.19
CA GLU A 30 0.13 15.14 -15.40
C GLU A 30 0.86 15.21 -14.05
N ASN A 31 1.06 14.07 -13.40
CA ASN A 31 1.74 13.98 -12.12
C ASN A 31 3.24 14.31 -12.27
N ILE A 32 3.92 13.76 -13.29
CA ILE A 32 5.31 14.08 -13.60
C ILE A 32 5.48 15.57 -13.91
N GLN A 33 4.57 16.18 -14.69
CA GLN A 33 4.64 17.60 -15.01
C GLN A 33 4.43 18.48 -13.77
N THR A 34 3.48 18.10 -12.91
CA THR A 34 3.19 18.82 -11.65
C THR A 34 4.40 18.76 -10.73
N VAL A 35 4.94 17.56 -10.50
CA VAL A 35 6.18 17.33 -9.76
C VAL A 35 7.30 18.18 -10.36
N PHE A 36 7.52 18.14 -11.67
CA PHE A 36 8.61 18.89 -12.30
C PHE A 36 8.51 20.39 -12.03
N ARG A 37 7.32 21.00 -12.15
CA ARG A 37 7.13 22.42 -11.82
C ARG A 37 7.33 22.74 -10.34
N ASP A 38 6.96 21.82 -9.45
CA ASP A 38 7.12 21.99 -8.00
C ASP A 38 8.58 21.84 -7.52
N TYR A 39 9.48 21.30 -8.34
CA TYR A 39 10.90 21.10 -7.98
C TYR A 39 11.89 21.95 -8.76
N PHE A 40 11.51 22.46 -9.93
CA PHE A 40 12.37 23.18 -10.85
C PHE A 40 11.72 24.52 -11.24
N PRO A 41 12.22 25.65 -10.72
CA PRO A 41 11.82 26.97 -11.19
C PRO A 41 12.17 27.10 -12.68
N SER A 42 11.29 27.74 -13.46
CA SER A 42 11.62 28.15 -14.83
C SER A 42 12.67 29.27 -14.82
N GLU A 43 13.34 29.51 -15.95
CA GLU A 43 14.27 30.64 -16.08
C GLU A 43 13.58 32.00 -15.83
N GLU A 44 12.28 32.06 -16.13
CA GLU A 44 11.41 33.23 -15.96
C GLU A 44 10.85 33.37 -14.54
N SER A 45 11.07 32.39 -13.66
CA SER A 45 10.47 32.38 -12.32
C SER A 45 11.02 33.53 -11.46
N SER A 46 10.13 34.19 -10.74
CA SER A 46 10.49 35.28 -9.82
C SER A 46 11.32 34.78 -8.64
N GLN A 47 11.95 35.70 -7.91
CA GLN A 47 12.71 35.32 -6.72
C GLN A 47 11.79 34.73 -5.64
N GLU A 48 10.59 35.29 -5.49
CA GLU A 48 9.58 34.82 -4.54
C GLU A 48 9.12 33.39 -4.86
N GLU A 49 8.91 33.07 -6.15
CA GLU A 49 8.56 31.71 -6.56
C GLU A 49 9.69 30.72 -6.26
N ARG A 50 10.94 31.11 -6.49
CA ARG A 50 12.11 30.28 -6.18
C ARG A 50 12.23 30.00 -4.68
N ASP A 51 11.98 31.00 -3.84
CA ASP A 51 12.03 30.87 -2.39
C ASP A 51 10.92 29.92 -1.87
N VAL A 52 9.70 30.00 -2.43
CA VAL A 52 8.61 29.08 -2.12
C VAL A 52 8.96 27.63 -2.51
N LEU A 53 9.59 27.43 -3.67
CA LEU A 53 10.01 26.10 -4.11
C LEU A 53 11.11 25.52 -3.21
N LEU A 54 12.02 26.35 -2.70
CA LEU A 54 13.03 25.94 -1.73
C LEU A 54 12.39 25.52 -0.40
N GLU A 55 11.43 26.29 0.11
CA GLU A 55 10.71 25.95 1.34
C GLU A 55 9.96 24.62 1.20
N LYS A 56 9.21 24.45 0.10
CA LYS A 56 8.53 23.18 -0.24
C LYS A 56 9.52 22.01 -0.26
N ARG A 57 10.70 22.18 -0.88
CA ARG A 57 11.70 21.11 -0.97
C ARG A 57 12.20 20.69 0.41
N VAL A 58 12.46 21.65 1.30
CA VAL A 58 12.86 21.37 2.69
C VAL A 58 11.75 20.63 3.45
N GLU A 59 10.49 21.05 3.30
CA GLU A 59 9.35 20.40 3.94
C GLU A 59 9.20 18.94 3.49
N ILE A 60 9.34 18.69 2.18
CA ILE A 60 9.25 17.34 1.60
C ILE A 60 10.38 16.46 2.13
N SER A 61 11.62 16.95 2.16
CA SER A 61 12.75 16.22 2.75
C SER A 61 12.48 15.83 4.20
N ARG A 62 11.95 16.76 5.01
CA ARG A 62 11.59 16.49 6.41
C ARG A 62 10.49 15.44 6.54
N LYS A 63 9.46 15.50 5.68
CA LYS A 63 8.39 14.48 5.64
C LYS A 63 8.92 13.12 5.23
N ALA A 64 9.86 13.06 4.28
CA ALA A 64 10.47 11.82 3.83
C ALA A 64 11.28 11.13 4.94
N GLU A 65 12.05 11.89 5.74
CA GLU A 65 12.78 11.35 6.90
C GLU A 65 11.83 10.74 7.94
N ARG A 66 10.74 11.47 8.26
CA ARG A 66 9.69 10.97 9.17
C ARG A 66 9.06 9.69 8.64
N LEU A 67 8.68 9.66 7.36
CA LEU A 67 8.09 8.48 6.74
C LEU A 67 9.03 7.26 6.80
N GLN A 68 10.33 7.48 6.64
CA GLN A 68 11.32 6.41 6.77
C GLN A 68 11.41 5.89 8.21
N ALA A 69 11.37 6.78 9.20
CA ALA A 69 11.33 6.40 10.61
C ALA A 69 10.04 5.61 10.94
N ASP A 70 8.88 6.08 10.47
CA ASP A 70 7.59 5.44 10.67
C ASP A 70 7.55 4.05 10.02
N LYS A 71 8.07 3.93 8.79
CA LYS A 71 8.21 2.63 8.11
C LYS A 71 9.05 1.66 8.93
N ARG A 72 10.17 2.12 9.50
CA ARG A 72 11.04 1.28 10.34
C ARG A 72 10.32 0.84 11.62
N ALA A 73 9.62 1.77 12.28
CA ALA A 73 8.85 1.48 13.49
C ALA A 73 7.74 0.46 13.21
N PHE A 74 6.95 0.68 12.16
CA PHE A 74 5.89 -0.24 11.74
C PHE A 74 6.45 -1.63 11.39
N SER A 75 7.56 -1.68 10.63
CA SER A 75 8.19 -2.95 10.25
C SER A 75 8.71 -3.71 11.47
N ALA A 76 9.32 -3.01 12.44
CA ALA A 76 9.81 -3.61 13.67
C ALA A 76 8.65 -4.16 14.52
N ALA A 77 7.58 -3.37 14.71
CA ALA A 77 6.40 -3.80 15.44
C ALA A 77 5.75 -5.03 14.78
N ASN A 78 5.63 -5.04 13.45
CA ASN A 78 5.08 -6.18 12.74
C ASN A 78 5.96 -7.43 12.85
N GLN A 79 7.29 -7.28 12.80
CA GLN A 79 8.23 -8.37 13.01
C GLN A 79 8.14 -8.93 14.44
N GLN A 80 8.04 -8.06 15.44
CA GLN A 80 7.85 -8.48 16.83
C GLN A 80 6.54 -9.26 16.98
N ALA A 81 5.43 -8.71 16.50
CA ALA A 81 4.14 -9.39 16.55
C ALA A 81 4.19 -10.73 15.79
N ALA A 82 4.96 -10.83 14.70
CA ALA A 82 5.15 -12.10 13.98
C ALA A 82 5.90 -13.14 14.81
N ARG A 83 6.90 -12.73 15.61
CA ARG A 83 7.62 -13.63 16.53
C ARG A 83 6.73 -14.10 17.68
N GLU A 84 5.93 -13.21 18.24
CA GLU A 84 4.96 -13.55 19.29
C GLU A 84 3.93 -14.56 18.78
N ARG A 85 3.42 -14.39 17.55
CA ARG A 85 2.51 -15.35 16.89
C ARG A 85 3.13 -16.73 16.72
N LEU A 86 4.38 -16.80 16.28
CA LEU A 86 5.11 -18.07 16.17
C LEU A 86 5.28 -18.75 17.55
N GLY A 87 5.56 -17.97 18.60
CA GLY A 87 5.64 -18.47 19.97
C GLY A 87 4.32 -19.03 20.52
N GLN A 88 3.18 -18.55 20.00
CA GLN A 88 1.83 -19.03 20.33
C GLN A 88 1.34 -20.14 19.39
N GLY A 89 2.16 -20.57 18.40
CA GLY A 89 1.78 -21.61 17.44
C GLY A 89 0.78 -21.17 16.36
N VAL A 90 0.47 -19.88 16.27
CA VAL A 90 -0.50 -19.32 15.31
C VAL A 90 0.18 -19.08 13.97
N ARG A 91 -0.28 -19.75 12.91
CA ARG A 91 0.30 -19.58 11.56
C ARG A 91 -0.23 -18.29 10.92
N CYS A 92 0.55 -17.72 10.01
CA CYS A 92 0.28 -16.45 9.34
C CYS A 92 -1.03 -16.40 8.52
N TYR A 93 -1.71 -17.52 8.31
CA TYR A 93 -2.98 -17.64 7.57
C TYR A 93 -4.21 -17.75 8.48
N ASP A 94 -4.04 -17.96 9.78
CA ASP A 94 -5.15 -18.31 10.68
C ASP A 94 -5.88 -17.06 11.23
N TRP A 95 -5.29 -15.86 11.10
CA TRP A 95 -5.79 -14.64 11.75
C TRP A 95 -7.05 -14.02 11.13
N ALA A 96 -7.33 -14.25 9.84
CA ALA A 96 -8.57 -13.76 9.23
C ALA A 96 -9.81 -14.45 9.80
N TYR A 97 -9.64 -15.56 10.54
CA TYR A 97 -10.69 -16.39 11.12
C TYR A 97 -10.53 -16.67 12.61
N ALA A 98 -9.38 -16.33 13.23
CA ALA A 98 -9.11 -16.63 14.64
C ALA A 98 -9.87 -15.76 15.66
N VAL A 99 -10.63 -14.74 15.22
CA VAL A 99 -11.41 -13.85 16.12
C VAL A 99 -12.86 -14.34 16.33
N GLN A 100 -13.15 -15.60 16.00
CA GLN A 100 -14.43 -16.23 16.33
C GLN A 100 -14.19 -17.43 17.24
N ASP A 101 -13.87 -17.18 18.50
CA ASP A 101 -14.50 -17.88 19.63
C ASP A 101 -13.95 -17.34 20.94
N ASP A 102 -14.57 -16.26 21.40
CA ASP A 102 -14.71 -15.99 22.83
C ASP A 102 -16.20 -16.08 23.15
N SER A 103 -16.52 -16.91 24.14
CA SER A 103 -17.80 -17.07 24.86
C SER A 103 -18.89 -17.97 24.24
N LYS A 104 -18.88 -19.23 24.70
CA LYS A 104 -19.99 -20.15 25.07
C LYS A 104 -19.37 -21.56 25.04
N ASP A 105 -18.95 -22.15 26.15
CA ASP A 105 -19.86 -22.71 27.13
C ASP A 105 -19.20 -22.73 28.51
N ALA A 106 -19.65 -21.83 29.38
CA ALA A 106 -19.57 -22.04 30.82
C ALA A 106 -20.99 -22.32 31.30
N ASP A 107 -21.09 -23.35 32.15
CA ASP A 107 -22.28 -23.81 32.87
C ASP A 107 -23.38 -24.49 32.05
N GLU A 108 -23.42 -25.82 32.17
CA GLU A 108 -24.57 -26.48 32.80
C GLU A 108 -24.09 -27.79 33.43
N LYS A 109 -23.83 -27.73 34.74
CA LYS A 109 -23.91 -28.90 35.61
C LYS A 109 -25.38 -29.10 35.98
N GLU A 110 -25.91 -30.28 35.71
CA GLU A 110 -26.84 -30.95 36.63
C GLU A 110 -26.66 -32.47 36.54
#